data_AF-A0A6M0BC94-F1
#
_entry.id   AF-A0A6M0BC94-F1
#
_cell.length_a   1.000
_cell.length_b   1.000
_cell.length_c   1.000
_cell.angle_alpha   90.00
_cell.angle_beta   90.00
_cell.angle_gamma   90.00
#
_symmetry.space_group_name_H-M   'P 1'
#
loop_
_entity.id
_entity.type
_entity.pdbx_description
1 polymer ?
#
loop_
_entity_poly.entity_id
_entity_poly.type
_entity_poly.pdbx_seq_one_letter_code
_entity_poly.pdbx_strand_id
1 'polypeptide(L)'
;EAVRSFAMKQYQRGNFVVIGGDWNLRLAKTEFPHQTEDKYLFWVHDLPDDAFPSDWKIVADPNVPSVRTVHQAYIPGDNYVTIIDGFITSPNVEVVAVETINLNFAHSDHHPVKAHFRTINKTN
;
A
#
# COMPACT_ATOMS: atom_id res chain seq x y z
N GLU A 1 -13.09 -7.82 4.68
CA GLU A 1 -14.27 -8.28 3.89
C GLU A 1 -15.23 -7.15 3.47
N ALA A 2 -15.75 -6.33 4.39
CA ALA A 2 -16.75 -5.29 4.06
C ALA A 2 -16.30 -4.31 2.95
N VAL A 3 -15.04 -3.81 3.03
CA VAL A 3 -14.46 -2.91 2.01
C VAL A 3 -14.39 -3.57 0.64
N ARG A 4 -13.85 -4.80 0.57
CA ARG A 4 -13.76 -5.58 -0.67
C ARG A 4 -15.13 -5.78 -1.32
N SER A 5 -16.11 -6.25 -0.55
CA SER A 5 -17.47 -6.49 -1.04
C SER A 5 -18.15 -5.21 -1.55
N PHE A 6 -17.97 -4.09 -0.84
CA PHE A 6 -18.48 -2.80 -1.28
C PHE A 6 -17.82 -2.35 -2.58
N ALA A 7 -16.49 -2.41 -2.66
CA ALA A 7 -15.71 -2.04 -3.83
C ALA A 7 -16.10 -2.85 -5.08
N MET A 8 -16.26 -4.17 -4.94
CA MET A 8 -16.74 -5.05 -6.01
C MET A 8 -18.14 -4.67 -6.49
N LYS A 9 -19.06 -4.35 -5.57
CA LYS A 9 -20.42 -3.89 -5.91
C LYS A 9 -20.41 -2.56 -6.67
N GLN A 10 -19.52 -1.64 -6.30
CA GLN A 10 -19.37 -0.38 -7.03
C GLN A 10 -18.82 -0.61 -8.44
N TYR A 11 -17.79 -1.46 -8.57
CA TYR A 11 -17.24 -1.82 -9.87
C TYR A 11 -18.29 -2.49 -10.79
N GLN A 12 -19.10 -3.41 -10.26
CA GLN A 12 -20.19 -4.05 -11.01
C GLN A 12 -21.26 -3.07 -11.51
N ARG A 13 -21.44 -1.94 -10.83
CA ARG A 13 -22.33 -0.85 -11.25
C ARG A 13 -21.73 0.04 -12.34
N GLY A 14 -20.50 -0.24 -12.76
CA GLY A 14 -19.75 0.54 -13.75
C GLY A 14 -18.94 1.69 -13.16
N ASN A 15 -18.87 1.82 -11.83
CA ASN A 15 -18.05 2.85 -11.20
C ASN A 15 -16.56 2.53 -11.31
N PHE A 16 -15.75 3.59 -11.26
CA PHE A 16 -14.30 3.50 -11.13
C PHE A 16 -13.96 3.48 -9.63
N VAL A 17 -13.17 2.52 -9.19
CA VAL A 17 -12.88 2.31 -7.76
C VAL A 17 -11.39 2.44 -7.50
N VAL A 18 -11.07 3.31 -6.55
CA VAL A 18 -9.75 3.46 -5.95
C VAL A 18 -9.95 3.40 -4.44
N ILE A 19 -9.27 2.47 -3.77
CA ILE A 19 -9.27 2.32 -2.32
C ILE A 19 -7.87 2.70 -1.84
N GLY A 20 -7.73 3.71 -0.99
CA GLY A 20 -6.43 4.14 -0.48
C GLY A 20 -6.37 4.12 1.04
N GLY A 21 -5.21 3.83 1.61
CA GLY A 21 -4.97 3.93 3.05
C GLY A 21 -3.80 3.09 3.53
N ASP A 22 -3.66 3.04 4.86
CA ASP A 22 -2.87 2.06 5.60
C ASP A 22 -3.63 0.73 5.62
N TRP A 23 -3.05 -0.31 5.02
CA TRP A 23 -3.63 -1.65 4.98
C TRP A 23 -3.26 -2.51 6.19
N ASN A 24 -2.28 -2.06 6.99
CA ASN A 24 -1.65 -2.84 8.06
C ASN A 24 -1.14 -4.22 7.60
N LEU A 25 -0.90 -4.34 6.30
CA LEU A 25 -0.47 -5.53 5.59
C LEU A 25 0.52 -5.09 4.52
N ARG A 26 1.61 -5.83 4.32
CA ARG A 26 2.60 -5.52 3.29
C ARG A 26 1.96 -5.64 1.92
N LEU A 27 1.98 -4.53 1.19
CA LEU A 27 1.48 -4.43 -0.17
C LEU A 27 2.51 -4.85 -1.21
N ALA A 28 3.79 -4.82 -0.84
CA ALA A 28 4.91 -5.26 -1.65
C ALA A 28 5.93 -5.98 -0.77
N LYS A 29 6.53 -7.04 -1.31
CA LYS A 29 7.69 -7.66 -0.67
C LYS A 29 8.89 -6.73 -0.85
N THR A 30 9.51 -6.36 0.27
CA THR A 30 10.62 -5.41 0.32
C THR A 30 11.77 -5.96 1.15
N GLU A 31 12.99 -5.66 0.75
CA GLU A 31 14.21 -6.01 1.48
C GLU A 31 14.99 -4.74 1.85
N PHE A 32 14.39 -3.89 2.68
CA PHE A 32 15.07 -2.72 3.23
C PHE A 32 15.99 -3.13 4.38
N PRO A 33 17.25 -2.67 4.44
CA PRO A 33 18.16 -2.98 5.55
C PRO A 33 17.63 -2.48 6.90
N HIS A 34 17.74 -3.31 7.94
CA HIS A 34 17.40 -2.98 9.32
C HIS A 34 18.18 -3.86 10.31
N GLN A 35 18.18 -3.49 11.59
CA GLN A 35 18.73 -4.31 12.69
C GLN A 35 17.68 -4.65 13.75
N THR A 36 16.40 -4.30 13.51
CA THR A 36 15.28 -4.62 14.40
C THR A 36 15.16 -6.12 14.67
N GLU A 37 15.12 -6.50 15.95
CA GLU A 37 14.94 -7.88 16.41
C GLU A 37 13.55 -8.45 16.04
N ASP A 38 13.49 -9.75 15.73
CA ASP A 38 12.25 -10.45 15.31
C ASP A 38 11.06 -10.27 16.25
N LYS A 39 11.31 -10.14 17.56
CA LYS A 39 10.25 -9.92 18.57
C LYS A 39 9.42 -8.65 18.32
N TYR A 40 9.97 -7.69 17.57
CA TYR A 40 9.29 -6.43 17.20
C TYR A 40 8.61 -6.48 15.81
N LEU A 41 8.69 -7.61 15.10
CA LEU A 41 8.14 -7.79 13.75
C LEU A 41 6.83 -8.61 13.73
N PHE A 42 6.22 -8.88 14.89
CA PHE A 42 5.04 -9.75 15.04
C PHE A 42 3.80 -9.30 14.23
N TRP A 43 3.72 -8.03 13.87
CA TRP A 43 2.60 -7.43 13.13
C TRP A 43 2.77 -7.51 11.61
N VAL A 44 3.96 -7.88 11.13
CA VAL A 44 4.27 -7.87 9.70
C VAL A 44 3.62 -9.08 9.02
N HIS A 45 2.57 -8.82 8.27
CA HIS A 45 1.86 -9.82 7.48
C HIS A 45 1.72 -9.33 6.04
N ASP A 46 1.76 -10.26 5.08
CA ASP A 46 1.50 -9.94 3.67
C ASP A 46 0.01 -9.79 3.43
N LEU A 47 -0.36 -8.87 2.54
CA LEU A 47 -1.70 -8.88 1.96
C LEU A 47 -1.90 -10.23 1.24
N PRO A 48 -2.94 -11.02 1.55
CA PRO A 48 -3.17 -12.29 0.87
C PRO A 48 -3.34 -12.10 -0.63
N ASP A 49 -2.76 -13.01 -1.44
CA ASP A 49 -2.83 -12.96 -2.90
C ASP A 49 -4.27 -12.98 -3.44
N ASP A 50 -5.23 -13.50 -2.65
CA ASP A 50 -6.66 -13.59 -2.98
C ASP A 50 -7.52 -12.50 -2.31
N ALA A 51 -6.89 -11.51 -1.66
CA ALA A 51 -7.58 -10.41 -1.00
C ALA A 51 -8.49 -9.63 -1.98
N PHE A 52 -8.11 -9.54 -3.26
CA PHE A 52 -8.91 -8.99 -4.35
C PHE A 52 -8.88 -9.91 -5.58
N PRO A 53 -9.85 -9.80 -6.49
CA PRO A 53 -9.78 -10.51 -7.78
C PRO A 53 -8.48 -10.17 -8.53
N SER A 54 -7.96 -11.12 -9.31
CA SER A 54 -6.65 -11.02 -9.95
C SER A 54 -6.51 -9.91 -11.01
N ASP A 55 -7.63 -9.35 -11.48
CA ASP A 55 -7.66 -8.21 -12.41
C ASP A 55 -7.64 -6.84 -11.68
N TRP A 56 -7.76 -6.82 -10.35
CA TRP A 56 -7.53 -5.63 -9.53
C TRP A 56 -6.03 -5.44 -9.30
N LYS A 57 -5.62 -4.18 -9.17
CA LYS A 57 -4.20 -3.83 -9.03
C LYS A 57 -3.91 -3.35 -7.62
N ILE A 58 -2.87 -3.91 -7.01
CA ILE A 58 -2.20 -3.33 -5.85
C ILE A 58 -1.25 -2.24 -6.36
N VAL A 59 -1.31 -1.06 -5.76
CA VAL A 59 -0.60 0.15 -6.21
C VAL A 59 0.14 0.75 -5.03
N ALA A 60 1.45 0.50 -4.98
CA ALA A 60 2.34 1.06 -3.99
C ALA A 60 3.70 1.34 -4.64
N ASP A 61 4.47 2.28 -4.08
CA ASP A 61 5.84 2.56 -4.53
C ASP A 61 6.80 1.54 -3.89
N PRO A 62 7.40 0.62 -4.67
CA PRO A 62 8.23 -0.46 -4.12
C PRO A 62 9.59 0.02 -3.60
N ASN A 63 9.98 1.28 -3.88
CA ASN A 63 11.33 1.76 -3.62
C ASN A 63 11.47 2.55 -2.33
N VAL A 64 10.38 3.12 -1.82
CA VAL A 64 10.39 4.00 -0.65
C VAL A 64 9.41 3.45 0.39
N PRO A 65 9.89 3.13 1.61
CA PRO A 65 9.04 2.58 2.65
C PRO A 65 7.97 3.58 3.08
N SER A 66 6.77 3.08 3.34
CA SER A 66 5.65 3.87 3.81
C SER A 66 5.54 3.90 5.33
N VAL A 67 6.12 2.92 6.03
CA VAL A 67 6.02 2.79 7.50
C VAL A 67 7.35 2.36 8.11
N ARG A 68 7.55 2.69 9.40
CA ARG A 68 8.62 2.15 10.25
C ARG A 68 8.07 1.49 11.52
N THR A 69 8.86 0.63 12.14
CA THR A 69 8.60 0.20 13.52
C THR A 69 8.81 1.32 14.54
N VAL A 70 8.02 1.28 15.62
CA VAL A 70 7.98 2.31 16.68
C VAL A 70 8.51 1.84 18.04
N HIS A 71 9.15 0.66 18.10
CA HIS A 71 9.74 0.13 19.33
C HIS A 71 10.88 0.99 19.90
N GLN A 72 11.49 1.83 19.05
CA GLN A 72 12.47 2.85 19.42
C GLN A 72 12.31 4.10 18.54
N ALA A 73 13.06 5.15 18.89
CA ALA A 73 13.20 6.35 18.05
C ALA A 73 13.72 5.97 16.65
N TYR A 74 13.36 6.76 15.64
CA TYR A 74 13.79 6.44 14.28
C TYR A 74 15.30 6.66 14.11
N ILE A 75 15.98 5.60 13.67
CA ILE A 75 17.37 5.57 13.27
C ILE A 75 17.41 4.94 11.86
N PRO A 76 17.83 5.70 10.83
CA PRO A 76 17.95 5.17 9.47
C PRO A 76 18.83 3.92 9.40
N GLY A 77 18.32 2.86 8.77
CA GLY A 77 19.02 1.57 8.62
C GLY A 77 19.01 0.66 9.86
N ASP A 78 18.36 1.09 10.95
CA ASP A 78 18.19 0.27 12.16
C ASP A 78 16.73 -0.16 12.34
N ASN A 79 15.79 0.79 12.31
CA ASN A 79 14.36 0.47 12.34
C ASN A 79 13.97 -0.35 11.11
N TYR A 80 13.18 -1.40 11.33
CA TYR A 80 12.47 -2.08 10.25
C TYR A 80 11.52 -1.08 9.60
N VAL A 81 11.56 -1.07 8.27
CA VAL A 81 10.71 -0.26 7.41
C VAL A 81 10.11 -1.14 6.33
N THR A 82 8.89 -0.87 5.90
CA THR A 82 8.22 -1.62 4.82
C THR A 82 7.13 -0.77 4.17
N ILE A 83 6.32 -1.38 3.31
CA ILE A 83 5.26 -0.73 2.53
C ILE A 83 3.91 -1.34 2.90
N ILE A 84 3.11 -0.59 3.65
CA ILE A 84 1.73 -0.96 4.01
C ILE A 84 0.69 0.07 3.55
N ASP A 85 1.14 1.26 3.15
CA ASP A 85 0.29 2.32 2.64
C ASP A 85 0.30 2.32 1.11
N GLY A 86 -0.88 2.47 0.53
CA GLY A 86 -1.03 2.46 -0.91
C GLY A 86 -2.48 2.35 -1.32
N PHE A 87 -2.68 1.93 -2.56
CA PHE A 87 -4.00 1.87 -3.16
C PHE A 87 -4.29 0.49 -3.74
N ILE A 88 -5.58 0.18 -3.88
CA ILE A 88 -6.08 -0.92 -4.69
C ILE A 88 -7.09 -0.36 -5.69
N THR A 89 -6.95 -0.69 -6.97
CA THR A 89 -7.78 -0.13 -8.04
C THR A 89 -8.54 -1.20 -8.82
N SER A 90 -9.76 -0.87 -9.25
CA SER A 90 -10.53 -1.71 -10.17
C SER A 90 -9.92 -1.72 -11.59
N PRO A 91 -10.25 -2.73 -12.42
CA PRO A 91 -9.66 -2.91 -13.76
C PRO A 91 -9.85 -1.74 -14.73
N ASN A 92 -10.91 -0.95 -14.55
CA ASN A 92 -11.23 0.23 -15.37
C ASN A 92 -10.44 1.50 -14.96
N VAL A 93 -9.52 1.40 -14.01
CA VAL A 93 -8.65 2.51 -13.59
C VAL A 93 -7.22 2.25 -14.09
N GLU A 94 -6.67 3.25 -14.79
CA GLU A 94 -5.26 3.32 -15.16
C GLU A 94 -4.48 3.95 -14.00
N VAL A 95 -3.37 3.31 -13.63
CA VAL A 95 -2.39 3.84 -12.67
C VAL A 95 -1.35 4.60 -13.47
N VAL A 96 -1.33 5.93 -13.34
CA VAL A 96 -0.39 6.78 -14.09
C VAL A 96 0.93 6.90 -13.35
N ALA A 97 0.88 7.07 -12.02
CA ALA A 97 2.05 7.14 -11.16
C ALA A 97 1.68 6.82 -9.71
N VAL A 98 2.65 6.33 -8.95
CA VAL A 98 2.60 6.20 -7.48
C VAL A 98 3.99 6.54 -6.94
N GLU A 99 4.02 7.30 -5.85
CA GLU A 99 5.24 7.77 -5.19
C GLU A 99 4.99 7.84 -3.69
N THR A 100 5.88 7.26 -2.89
CA THR A 100 5.92 7.51 -1.44
C THR A 100 6.86 8.68 -1.18
N ILE A 101 6.38 9.72 -0.51
CA ILE A 101 7.16 10.93 -0.23
C ILE A 101 8.02 10.67 1.02
N ASN A 102 9.32 10.46 0.84
CA ASN A 102 10.25 10.26 1.94
C ASN A 102 10.47 11.57 2.72
N LEU A 103 9.99 11.61 3.96
CA LEU A 103 10.14 12.73 4.89
C LEU A 103 11.01 12.34 6.09
N ASN A 104 11.79 11.25 5.98
CA ASN A 104 12.60 10.66 7.05
C ASN A 104 11.79 10.45 8.35
N PHE A 105 10.51 10.11 8.22
CA PHE A 105 9.58 9.93 9.35
C PHE A 105 9.54 11.11 10.33
N ALA A 106 9.76 12.34 9.85
CA ALA A 106 9.84 13.54 10.69
C ALA A 106 8.50 13.93 11.35
N HIS A 107 7.38 13.48 10.78
CA HIS A 107 6.04 13.90 11.19
C HIS A 107 5.14 12.76 11.69
N SER A 108 5.46 11.53 11.31
CA SER A 108 4.75 10.30 11.68
C SER A 108 5.70 9.14 11.43
N ASP A 109 5.41 7.99 12.03
CA ASP A 109 5.94 6.69 11.64
C ASP A 109 5.48 6.22 10.25
N HIS A 110 4.59 6.97 9.58
CA HIS A 110 4.21 6.80 8.19
C HIS A 110 4.72 7.93 7.27
N HIS A 111 4.91 7.58 6.00
CA HIS A 111 5.12 8.51 4.90
C HIS A 111 3.83 8.69 4.07
N PRO A 112 3.54 9.92 3.60
CA PRO A 112 2.45 10.13 2.66
C PRO A 112 2.71 9.40 1.33
N VAL A 113 1.68 8.73 0.81
CA VAL A 113 1.70 8.12 -0.52
C VAL A 113 0.82 8.92 -1.47
N LYS A 114 1.36 9.31 -2.61
CA LYS A 114 0.67 10.06 -3.65
C LYS A 114 0.54 9.20 -4.90
N ALA A 115 -0.64 9.19 -5.50
CA ALA A 115 -0.89 8.49 -6.74
C ALA A 115 -1.70 9.35 -7.72
N HIS A 116 -1.47 9.10 -9.01
CA HIS A 116 -2.23 9.69 -10.10
C HIS A 116 -2.95 8.59 -10.86
N PHE A 117 -4.24 8.77 -11.10
CA PHE A 117 -5.09 7.80 -11.77
C PHE A 117 -5.77 8.45 -12.98
N ARG A 118 -6.11 7.62 -13.96
CA ARG A 118 -6.95 8.01 -15.10
C ARG A 118 -8.05 6.97 -15.29
N THR A 119 -9.24 7.42 -15.66
CA THR A 119 -10.32 6.53 -16.07
C THR A 119 -10.04 5.96 -17.45
N ILE A 120 -10.18 4.65 -17.64
CA ILE A 120 -10.10 4.02 -18.96
C ILE A 120 -11.50 3.95 -19.54
N ASN A 121 -11.69 4.47 -20.75
CA ASN A 121 -12.95 4.27 -21.46
C ASN A 121 -13.10 2.77 -21.78
N LYS A 122 -14.26 2.19 -21.50
CA LYS A 122 -14.58 0.86 -22.03
C LYS A 122 -14.62 0.98 -23.55
N THR A 123 -13.59 0.51 -24.24
CA THR A 123 -13.72 0.16 -25.65
C THR A 123 -14.72 -0.98 -25.72
N ASN A 124 -15.86 -0.71 -26.36
CA ASN A 124 -16.85 -1.71 -26.74
C ASN A 124 -16.21 -2.78 -27.64
#